data_AF-A0AAV5LW45-F1
#
_entry.id   AF-A0AAV5LW45-F1
#
_cell.length_a   1.000
_cell.length_b   1.000
_cell.length_c   1.000
_cell.angle_alpha   90.00
_cell.angle_beta   90.00
_cell.angle_gamma   90.00
#
_symmetry.space_group_name_H-M   'P 1'
#
loop_
_entity.id
_entity.type
_entity.pdbx_description
1 polymer ?
#
loop_
_entity_poly.entity_id
_entity_poly.type
_entity_poly.pdbx_seq_one_letter_code
_entity_poly.pdbx_strand_id
1 'polypeptide(L)'
;MRVAAQTRILSSRWKHIWNSYPVFDFCQNSLFNVDSHRLAGWELDDGISKQVRPQYWETLEKLTNIVDQKLEKFSECKLGIQKFKLSIALADQEFHSFVDKWMEVVSEKHVKELDLCIRAEGKFGYVLPQTIFAAKYLTVLKIRGYNLMLEDPVMKSAVDLHSLQILSLENVYIDEKTTQNLISSCPFVEDLYRSFNEGNSQSLKVYGLVKLVNLTVNMRSDSHLM
;
A
#
# COMPACT_ATOMS: atom_id res chain seq x y z
N MET A 1 -0.29 29.43 46.54
CA MET A 1 0.17 28.02 46.59
C MET A 1 -0.23 27.35 45.28
N ARG A 2 0.73 26.93 44.46
CA ARG A 2 0.48 26.13 43.25
C ARG A 2 0.46 24.66 43.66
N VAL A 3 -0.66 23.96 43.44
CA VAL A 3 -0.72 22.51 43.60
C VAL A 3 -0.18 21.88 42.32
N ALA A 4 0.95 21.20 42.42
CA ALA A 4 1.48 20.36 41.36
C ALA A 4 0.69 19.05 41.33
N ALA A 5 0.00 18.77 40.23
CA ALA A 5 -0.64 17.48 40.00
C ALA A 5 0.38 16.53 39.35
N GLN A 6 0.94 15.60 40.12
CA GLN A 6 1.68 14.46 39.57
C GLN A 6 0.69 13.46 38.96
N THR A 7 0.62 13.39 37.63
CA THR A 7 -0.13 12.33 36.94
C THR A 7 0.73 11.08 36.86
N ARG A 8 0.59 10.18 37.84
CA ARG A 8 1.36 8.93 37.92
C ARG A 8 0.46 7.71 37.85
N ILE A 9 -0.29 7.53 36.76
CA ILE A 9 -0.96 6.25 36.44
C ILE A 9 -1.05 6.08 34.91
N LEU A 10 0.04 5.64 34.26
CA LEU A 10 -0.10 4.94 32.97
C LEU A 10 -0.59 3.52 33.28
N SER A 11 -1.91 3.40 33.39
CA SER A 11 -2.63 2.17 33.70
C SER A 11 -2.31 1.07 32.68
N SER A 12 -2.13 -0.17 33.15
CA SER A 12 -1.99 -1.37 32.32
C SER A 12 -3.13 -1.54 31.31
N ARG A 13 -4.29 -0.91 31.54
CA ARG A 13 -5.39 -0.85 30.59
C ARG A 13 -5.04 -0.09 29.31
N TRP A 14 -4.19 0.93 29.38
CA TRP A 14 -3.72 1.65 28.18
C TRP A 14 -2.85 0.78 27.28
N LYS A 15 -2.04 -0.12 27.85
CA LYS A 15 -1.30 -1.13 27.05
C LYS A 15 -2.25 -2.07 26.32
N HIS A 16 -3.33 -2.51 26.96
CA HIS A 16 -4.36 -3.34 26.32
C HIS A 16 -5.14 -2.60 25.23
N ILE A 17 -5.46 -1.32 25.43
CA ILE A 17 -6.15 -0.50 24.42
C ILE A 17 -5.23 -0.26 23.21
N TRP A 18 -3.95 0.07 23.42
CA TRP A 18 -2.97 0.17 22.34
C TRP A 18 -2.76 -1.17 21.59
N ASN A 19 -2.91 -2.30 22.27
CA ASN A 19 -2.83 -3.64 21.65
C ASN A 19 -4.09 -4.05 20.87
N SER A 20 -5.22 -3.35 21.02
CA SER A 20 -6.49 -3.79 20.42
C SER A 20 -6.69 -3.35 18.97
N TYR A 21 -5.94 -2.36 18.46
CA TYR A 21 -6.16 -1.83 17.10
C TYR A 21 -4.90 -1.13 16.52
N PRO A 22 -3.79 -1.84 16.29
CA PRO A 22 -2.56 -1.23 15.79
C PRO A 22 -2.74 -0.76 14.34
N VAL A 23 -2.79 0.56 14.19
CA VAL A 23 -2.81 1.27 12.90
C VAL A 23 -1.42 1.78 12.60
N PHE A 24 -0.86 1.35 11.47
CA PHE A 24 0.39 1.84 10.94
C PHE A 24 0.11 2.74 9.74
N ASP A 25 0.53 4.00 9.84
CA ASP A 25 0.50 4.97 8.75
C ASP A 25 1.93 5.45 8.49
N PHE A 26 2.51 4.97 7.39
CA PHE A 26 3.84 5.26 6.92
C PHE A 26 3.76 6.07 5.63
N CYS A 27 3.37 7.34 5.76
CA CYS A 27 3.39 8.26 4.63
C CYS A 27 4.64 9.15 4.70
N GLN A 28 5.53 8.97 3.71
CA GLN A 28 6.81 9.69 3.63
C GLN A 28 6.62 11.20 3.70
N ASN A 29 5.62 11.74 2.97
CA ASN A 29 5.35 13.17 2.97
C ASN A 29 4.97 13.69 4.34
N SER A 30 4.07 12.99 5.04
CA SER A 30 3.61 13.42 6.37
C SER A 30 4.64 13.19 7.47
N LEU A 31 5.43 12.10 7.40
CA LEU A 31 6.40 11.74 8.44
C LEU A 31 7.59 12.70 8.46
N PHE A 32 7.99 13.21 7.30
CA PHE A 32 9.18 14.04 7.17
C PHE A 32 8.87 15.49 6.75
N ASN A 33 7.60 15.83 6.55
CA ASN A 33 7.16 17.13 6.05
C ASN A 33 7.89 17.51 4.75
N VAL A 34 7.97 16.55 3.83
CA VAL A 34 8.65 16.68 2.54
C VAL A 34 7.67 16.37 1.42
N ASP A 35 8.01 16.81 0.21
CA ASP A 35 7.39 16.27 -0.99
C ASP A 35 8.32 15.18 -1.54
N SER A 36 8.02 13.92 -1.21
CA SER A 36 8.86 12.80 -1.65
C SER A 36 8.90 12.65 -3.16
N HIS A 37 7.90 13.17 -3.89
CA HIS A 37 7.91 13.20 -5.35
C HIS A 37 8.99 14.16 -5.84
N ARG A 38 9.01 15.39 -5.32
CA ARG A 38 10.06 16.36 -5.66
C ARG A 38 11.45 15.92 -5.21
N LEU A 39 11.54 15.25 -4.06
CA LEU A 39 12.81 14.70 -3.59
C LEU A 39 13.28 13.57 -4.51
N ALA A 40 12.36 12.72 -4.98
CA ALA A 40 12.62 11.66 -5.96
C ALA A 40 12.91 12.18 -7.39
N GLY A 41 13.00 13.50 -7.59
CA GLY A 41 13.26 14.08 -8.91
C GLY A 41 12.04 14.05 -9.84
N TRP A 42 10.83 13.91 -9.28
CA TRP A 42 9.57 13.94 -10.03
C TRP A 42 9.08 15.38 -10.11
N GLU A 43 9.66 16.16 -11.04
CA GLU A 43 9.12 17.46 -11.44
C GLU A 43 8.24 17.29 -12.70
N LEU A 44 7.16 18.08 -12.77
CA LEU A 44 6.21 18.12 -13.87
C LEU A 44 6.89 18.86 -15.04
N ASP A 45 7.40 18.10 -16.01
CA ASP A 45 7.69 18.49 -17.39
C ASP A 45 8.36 19.86 -17.64
N ASP A 46 9.22 20.34 -16.74
CA ASP A 46 9.95 21.60 -16.87
C ASP A 46 11.35 21.46 -17.50
N GLY A 47 11.65 20.30 -18.09
CA GLY A 47 12.86 20.09 -18.91
C GLY A 47 14.18 20.18 -18.14
N ILE A 48 14.14 20.25 -16.82
CA ILE A 48 15.32 20.18 -15.95
C ILE A 48 15.58 18.69 -15.66
N SER A 49 16.86 18.31 -15.74
CA SER A 49 17.35 16.96 -15.40
C SER A 49 16.65 16.40 -14.16
N LYS A 50 16.02 15.22 -14.28
CA LYS A 50 15.46 14.40 -13.19
C LYS A 50 16.53 14.05 -12.16
N GLN A 51 16.90 14.99 -11.31
CA GLN A 51 17.93 14.80 -10.32
C GLN A 51 17.30 14.49 -8.99
N VAL A 52 17.59 13.30 -8.50
CA VAL A 52 17.16 12.91 -7.18
C VAL A 52 17.89 13.75 -6.14
N ARG A 53 17.14 14.37 -5.23
CA ARG A 53 17.68 15.32 -4.25
C ARG A 53 18.36 14.54 -3.11
N PRO A 54 19.50 15.00 -2.57
CA PRO A 54 20.22 14.29 -1.51
C PRO A 54 19.35 13.92 -0.29
N GLN A 55 18.36 14.75 0.05
CA GLN A 55 17.47 14.52 1.18
C GLN A 55 16.55 13.29 1.01
N TYR A 56 16.35 12.81 -0.22
CA TYR A 56 15.55 11.60 -0.46
C TYR A 56 16.17 10.39 0.23
N TRP A 57 17.50 10.22 0.16
CA TRP A 57 18.23 9.06 0.68
C TRP A 57 18.05 9.01 2.21
N GLU A 58 18.31 10.14 2.86
CA GLU A 58 18.13 10.28 4.31
C GLU A 58 16.67 10.04 4.73
N THR A 59 15.71 10.52 3.95
CA THR A 59 14.28 10.35 4.24
C THR A 59 13.87 8.88 4.10
N LEU A 60 14.36 8.19 3.06
CA LEU A 60 14.07 6.77 2.85
C LEU A 60 14.74 5.88 3.89
N GLU A 61 16.01 6.09 4.21
CA GLU A 61 16.69 5.34 5.26
C GLU A 61 15.97 5.48 6.61
N LYS A 62 15.55 6.70 6.95
CA LYS A 62 14.75 6.95 8.16
C LYS A 62 13.42 6.22 8.11
N LEU A 63 12.71 6.26 6.97
CA LEU A 63 11.46 5.55 6.79
C LEU A 63 11.66 4.05 6.99
N THR A 64 12.67 3.49 6.33
CA THR A 64 13.02 2.08 6.40
C THR A 64 13.27 1.64 7.82
N ASN A 65 14.11 2.37 8.56
CA ASN A 65 14.40 2.09 9.96
C ASN A 65 13.14 2.15 10.85
N ILE A 66 12.25 3.12 10.63
CA ILE A 66 10.98 3.24 11.37
C ILE A 66 10.06 2.05 11.10
N VAL A 67 9.95 1.62 9.83
CA VAL A 67 9.09 0.50 9.44
C VAL A 67 9.67 -0.80 10.00
N ASP A 68 10.97 -1.05 9.81
CA ASP A 68 11.66 -2.25 10.30
C ASP A 68 11.52 -2.38 11.81
N GLN A 69 11.85 -1.34 12.59
CA GLN A 69 11.73 -1.39 14.05
C GLN A 69 10.31 -1.70 14.54
N LYS A 70 9.29 -1.15 13.88
CA LYS A 70 7.89 -1.42 14.26
C LYS A 70 7.47 -2.83 13.88
N LEU A 71 7.79 -3.30 12.69
CA LEU A 71 7.45 -4.64 12.22
C LEU A 71 8.18 -5.72 13.02
N GLU A 72 9.45 -5.50 13.37
CA GLU A 72 10.24 -6.38 14.23
C GLU A 72 9.62 -6.48 15.63
N LYS A 73 9.34 -5.33 16.27
CA LYS A 73 8.72 -5.30 17.60
C LYS A 73 7.37 -6.02 17.64
N PHE A 74 6.55 -5.85 16.62
CA PHE A 74 5.25 -6.53 16.52
C PHE A 74 5.42 -8.02 16.23
N SER A 75 6.48 -8.39 15.52
CA SER A 75 6.84 -9.78 15.28
C SER A 75 7.26 -10.49 16.55
N GLU A 76 8.16 -9.90 17.33
CA GLU A 76 8.60 -10.42 18.63
C GLU A 76 7.44 -10.57 19.62
N CYS A 77 6.55 -9.57 19.67
CA CYS A 77 5.41 -9.57 20.58
C CYS A 77 4.22 -10.42 20.09
N LYS A 78 4.33 -11.06 18.91
CA LYS A 78 3.25 -11.82 18.26
C LYS A 78 1.94 -11.03 18.15
N LEU A 79 2.05 -9.72 17.93
CA LEU A 79 0.91 -8.83 17.78
C LEU A 79 0.41 -8.87 16.33
N GLY A 80 -0.91 -8.76 16.15
CA GLY A 80 -1.50 -8.52 14.83
C GLY A 80 -1.29 -7.07 14.40
N ILE A 81 -1.40 -6.80 13.11
CA ILE A 81 -1.48 -5.47 12.51
C ILE A 81 -2.90 -5.35 12.00
N GLN A 82 -3.62 -4.27 12.31
CA GLN A 82 -4.99 -4.15 11.82
C GLN A 82 -5.05 -3.39 10.51
N LYS A 83 -4.34 -2.26 10.46
CA LYS A 83 -4.24 -1.40 9.29
C LYS A 83 -2.78 -1.13 9.01
N PHE A 84 -2.37 -1.39 7.79
CA PHE A 84 -1.06 -1.02 7.28
C PHE A 84 -1.22 -0.09 6.10
N LYS A 85 -0.73 1.14 6.24
CA LYS A 85 -0.71 2.13 5.19
C LYS A 85 0.72 2.55 4.90
N LEU A 86 1.10 2.52 3.63
CA LEU A 86 2.43 2.89 3.16
C LEU A 86 2.31 3.79 1.94
N SER A 87 2.90 4.98 2.01
CA SER A 87 3.06 5.88 0.87
C SER A 87 4.54 6.20 0.71
N ILE A 88 5.13 5.72 -0.39
CA ILE A 88 6.57 5.75 -0.63
C ILE A 88 6.89 6.06 -2.09
N ALA A 89 7.97 6.81 -2.30
CA ALA A 89 8.55 7.05 -3.61
C ALA A 89 9.82 6.19 -3.79
N LEU A 90 9.85 5.40 -4.87
CA LEU A 90 10.93 4.45 -5.20
C LEU A 90 11.63 4.88 -6.49
N ALA A 91 12.54 5.84 -6.38
CA ALA A 91 13.45 6.25 -7.45
C ALA A 91 14.58 5.23 -7.70
N ASP A 92 14.98 4.46 -6.70
CA ASP A 92 16.01 3.43 -6.79
C ASP A 92 15.45 2.03 -6.50
N GLN A 93 15.86 1.06 -7.32
CA GLN A 93 15.44 -0.34 -7.24
C GLN A 93 15.94 -1.03 -5.97
N GLU A 94 17.01 -0.54 -5.35
CA GLU A 94 17.51 -1.10 -4.08
C GLU A 94 16.42 -1.08 -2.99
N PHE A 95 15.52 -0.09 -3.03
CA PHE A 95 14.45 0.05 -2.06
C PHE A 95 13.27 -0.91 -2.26
N HIS A 96 13.17 -1.57 -3.42
CA HIS A 96 12.11 -2.54 -3.71
C HIS A 96 12.15 -3.71 -2.71
N SER A 97 13.36 -4.20 -2.41
CA SER A 97 13.56 -5.33 -1.50
C SER A 97 13.06 -5.09 -0.07
N PHE A 98 13.10 -3.84 0.40
CA PHE A 98 12.53 -3.48 1.71
C PHE A 98 11.01 -3.57 1.68
N VAL A 99 10.38 -3.05 0.63
CA VAL A 99 8.92 -3.14 0.46
C VAL A 99 8.51 -4.61 0.38
N ASP A 100 9.25 -5.44 -0.35
CA ASP A 100 8.99 -6.88 -0.45
C ASP A 100 8.98 -7.56 0.92
N LYS A 101 10.04 -7.32 1.71
CA LYS A 101 10.17 -7.84 3.08
C LYS A 101 9.04 -7.34 3.98
N TRP A 102 8.66 -6.06 3.88
CA TRP A 102 7.55 -5.53 4.68
C TRP A 102 6.23 -6.17 4.31
N MET A 103 5.97 -6.39 3.01
CA MET A 103 4.73 -7.02 2.55
C MET A 103 4.64 -8.48 3.00
N GLU A 104 5.76 -9.22 2.99
CA GLU A 104 5.85 -10.57 3.55
C GLU A 104 5.42 -10.58 5.03
N VAL A 105 6.05 -9.74 5.86
CA VAL A 105 5.73 -9.65 7.29
C VAL A 105 4.28 -9.21 7.51
N VAL A 106 3.80 -8.18 6.81
CA VAL A 106 2.44 -7.65 6.97
C VAL A 106 1.37 -8.68 6.61
N SER A 107 1.61 -9.47 5.56
CA SER A 107 0.67 -10.49 5.08
C SER A 107 0.45 -11.61 6.11
N GLU A 108 1.49 -11.91 6.91
CA GLU A 108 1.40 -12.89 8.00
C GLU A 108 0.71 -12.35 9.27
N LYS A 109 0.47 -11.03 9.37
CA LYS A 109 0.13 -10.34 10.63
C LYS A 109 -1.35 -10.04 10.84
N HIS A 110 -2.28 -10.88 10.39
CA HIS A 110 -3.73 -10.67 10.60
C HIS A 110 -4.24 -9.29 10.11
N VAL A 111 -3.61 -8.75 9.06
CA VAL A 111 -3.97 -7.44 8.49
C VAL A 111 -5.37 -7.45 7.91
N LYS A 112 -6.15 -6.42 8.25
CA LYS A 112 -7.52 -6.23 7.76
C LYS A 112 -7.62 -5.13 6.71
N GLU A 113 -6.77 -4.11 6.81
CA GLU A 113 -6.72 -3.01 5.86
C GLU A 113 -5.29 -2.83 5.37
N LEU A 114 -5.09 -2.97 4.06
CA LEU A 114 -3.83 -2.69 3.39
C LEU A 114 -4.03 -1.54 2.39
N ASP A 115 -3.31 -0.45 2.60
CA ASP A 115 -3.41 0.79 1.82
C ASP A 115 -2.04 1.23 1.32
N LEU A 116 -1.76 0.95 0.04
CA LEU A 116 -0.46 1.14 -0.58
C LEU A 116 -0.53 2.25 -1.61
N CYS A 117 0.32 3.25 -1.48
CA CYS A 117 0.56 4.31 -2.46
C CYS A 117 2.05 4.28 -2.87
N ILE A 118 2.37 3.46 -3.88
CA ILE A 118 3.75 3.21 -4.29
C ILE A 118 3.96 3.76 -5.68
N ARG A 119 4.93 4.66 -5.82
CA ARG A 119 5.32 5.20 -7.12
C ARG A 119 6.76 4.80 -7.37
N ALA A 120 7.00 4.15 -8.50
CA ALA A 120 8.31 3.64 -8.86
C ALA A 120 8.83 4.34 -10.12
N GLU A 121 10.15 4.48 -10.23
CA GLU A 121 10.83 4.89 -11.45
C GLU A 121 11.73 3.77 -11.99
N GLY A 122 12.19 3.93 -13.22
CA GLY A 122 13.03 2.97 -13.90
C GLY A 122 12.31 2.27 -15.03
N LYS A 123 13.10 1.76 -15.97
CA LYS A 123 12.62 1.15 -17.22
C LYS A 123 11.64 -0.01 -16.99
N PHE A 124 11.75 -0.67 -15.85
CA PHE A 124 11.00 -1.87 -15.53
C PHE A 124 9.95 -1.68 -14.43
N GLY A 125 9.82 -0.49 -13.83
CA GLY A 125 8.89 -0.26 -12.72
C GLY A 125 9.14 -1.15 -11.50
N TYR A 126 8.10 -1.28 -10.67
CA TYR A 126 8.10 -2.16 -9.50
C TYR A 126 6.96 -3.18 -9.62
N VAL A 127 7.29 -4.47 -9.49
CA VAL A 127 6.30 -5.55 -9.38
C VAL A 127 5.98 -5.72 -7.90
N LEU A 128 4.72 -5.48 -7.53
CA LEU A 128 4.28 -5.67 -6.15
C LEU A 128 4.28 -7.17 -5.80
N PRO A 129 4.82 -7.59 -4.64
CA PRO A 129 4.89 -8.99 -4.27
C PRO A 129 3.48 -9.56 -4.08
N GLN A 130 3.27 -10.75 -4.63
CA GLN A 130 1.97 -11.44 -4.60
C GLN A 130 1.58 -11.93 -3.19
N THR A 131 2.51 -11.88 -2.23
CA THR A 131 2.28 -12.27 -0.83
C THR A 131 1.14 -11.48 -0.19
N ILE A 132 0.89 -10.24 -0.63
CA ILE A 132 -0.22 -9.42 -0.13
C ILE A 132 -1.59 -10.08 -0.33
N PHE A 133 -1.74 -10.91 -1.36
CA PHE A 133 -2.98 -11.60 -1.66
C PHE A 133 -3.17 -12.89 -0.83
N ALA A 134 -2.16 -13.29 -0.06
CA ALA A 134 -2.25 -14.38 0.92
C ALA A 134 -2.75 -13.90 2.31
N ALA A 135 -3.00 -12.59 2.49
CA ALA A 135 -3.49 -12.02 3.73
C ALA A 135 -4.96 -12.43 4.01
N LYS A 136 -5.15 -13.56 4.72
CA LYS A 136 -6.46 -14.20 4.97
C LYS A 136 -7.55 -13.30 5.58
N TYR A 137 -7.15 -12.30 6.37
CA TYR A 137 -8.07 -11.44 7.13
C TYR A 137 -8.36 -10.11 6.43
N LEU A 138 -7.83 -9.93 5.22
CA LEU A 138 -7.92 -8.69 4.49
C LEU A 138 -9.38 -8.40 4.11
N THR A 139 -9.87 -7.26 4.57
CA THR A 139 -11.23 -6.73 4.29
C THR A 139 -11.18 -5.54 3.35
N VAL A 140 -10.08 -4.79 3.36
CA VAL A 140 -9.86 -3.61 2.52
C VAL A 140 -8.48 -3.72 1.88
N LEU A 141 -8.44 -3.67 0.55
CA LEU A 141 -7.22 -3.58 -0.23
C LEU A 141 -7.29 -2.34 -1.13
N LYS A 142 -6.39 -1.40 -0.88
CA LYS A 142 -6.21 -0.22 -1.73
C LYS A 142 -4.79 -0.20 -2.25
N ILE A 143 -4.65 -0.21 -3.56
CA ILE A 143 -3.36 -0.14 -4.25
C ILE A 143 -3.44 1.02 -5.23
N ARG A 144 -2.61 2.01 -4.99
CA ARG A 144 -2.42 3.19 -5.83
C ARG A 144 -0.96 3.26 -6.23
N GLY A 145 -0.68 3.57 -7.49
CA GLY A 145 0.71 3.74 -7.88
C GLY A 145 0.98 4.44 -9.18
N TYR A 146 2.25 4.50 -9.51
CA TYR A 146 2.78 4.90 -10.81
C TYR A 146 3.91 3.95 -11.15
N ASN A 147 3.92 3.41 -12.38
CA ASN A 147 4.88 2.38 -12.80
C ASN A 147 4.90 1.16 -11.85
N LEU A 148 3.73 0.85 -11.28
CA LEU A 148 3.50 -0.24 -10.35
C LEU A 148 2.75 -1.35 -11.09
N MET A 149 3.27 -2.57 -11.05
CA MET A 149 2.70 -3.73 -11.73
C MET A 149 2.17 -4.76 -10.74
N LEU A 150 1.04 -5.36 -11.11
CA LEU A 150 0.47 -6.54 -10.47
C LEU A 150 0.49 -7.68 -11.48
N GLU A 151 1.23 -8.74 -11.16
CA GLU A 151 1.28 -9.96 -11.95
C GLU A 151 0.25 -10.99 -11.49
N ASP A 152 0.02 -12.03 -12.28
CA ASP A 152 -0.84 -13.16 -11.91
C ASP A 152 -0.28 -13.81 -10.64
N PRO A 153 -1.04 -13.91 -9.54
CA PRO A 153 -0.59 -14.69 -8.41
C PRO A 153 -0.41 -16.14 -8.86
N VAL A 154 0.84 -16.56 -9.03
CA VAL A 154 1.23 -17.91 -9.50
C VAL A 154 0.59 -19.01 -8.63
N MET A 155 0.18 -18.68 -7.41
CA MET A 155 -0.63 -19.52 -6.52
C MET A 155 -2.11 -19.61 -6.95
N LYS A 156 -2.37 -20.28 -8.07
CA LYS A 156 -3.73 -20.60 -8.57
C LYS A 156 -4.62 -21.40 -7.60
N SER A 157 -4.10 -21.86 -6.46
CA SER A 157 -4.86 -22.65 -5.47
C SER A 157 -4.89 -22.04 -4.06
N ALA A 158 -4.32 -20.86 -3.82
CA ALA A 158 -4.20 -20.31 -2.45
C ALA A 158 -4.65 -18.85 -2.28
N VAL A 159 -4.92 -18.11 -3.36
CA VAL A 159 -5.49 -16.76 -3.24
C VAL A 159 -6.99 -16.87 -3.02
N ASP A 160 -7.35 -16.95 -1.74
CA ASP A 160 -8.71 -16.93 -1.28
C ASP A 160 -8.94 -15.68 -0.40
N LEU A 161 -9.46 -14.64 -1.02
CA LEU A 161 -9.77 -13.35 -0.40
C LEU A 161 -11.28 -13.25 -0.09
N HIS A 162 -11.87 -14.33 0.43
CA HIS A 162 -13.29 -14.35 0.87
C HIS A 162 -13.64 -13.26 1.90
N SER A 163 -12.68 -12.72 2.63
CA SER A 163 -12.95 -11.63 3.59
C SER A 163 -13.01 -10.24 2.94
N LEU A 164 -12.57 -10.10 1.68
CA LEU A 164 -12.38 -8.81 1.03
C LEU A 164 -13.73 -8.17 0.65
N GLN A 165 -13.94 -6.96 1.14
CA GLN A 165 -15.15 -6.15 0.92
C GLN A 165 -14.86 -4.94 0.04
N ILE A 166 -13.66 -4.36 0.14
CA ILE A 166 -13.27 -3.19 -0.64
C ILE A 166 -12.00 -3.51 -1.42
N LEU A 167 -12.09 -3.38 -2.74
CA LEU A 167 -10.96 -3.47 -3.65
C LEU A 167 -10.83 -2.17 -4.46
N SER A 168 -9.72 -1.47 -4.27
CA SER A 168 -9.42 -0.22 -4.99
C SER A 168 -8.08 -0.34 -5.70
N LEU A 169 -8.10 -0.27 -7.03
CA LEU A 169 -6.92 -0.31 -7.89
C LEU A 169 -6.82 1.01 -8.67
N GLU A 170 -5.79 1.80 -8.39
CA GLU A 170 -5.63 3.13 -8.98
C GLU A 170 -4.26 3.26 -9.67
N ASN A 171 -4.27 3.47 -10.99
CA ASN A 171 -3.08 3.70 -11.81
C ASN A 171 -2.03 2.56 -11.70
N VAL A 172 -2.50 1.33 -11.54
CA VAL A 172 -1.66 0.11 -11.54
C VAL A 172 -1.71 -0.58 -12.90
N TYR A 173 -0.58 -1.10 -13.33
CA TYR A 173 -0.47 -1.98 -14.50
C TYR A 173 -0.80 -3.41 -14.10
N ILE A 174 -1.86 -3.96 -14.67
CA ILE A 174 -2.35 -5.31 -14.38
C ILE A 174 -2.97 -5.80 -15.68
N ASP A 175 -2.65 -7.01 -16.15
CA ASP A 175 -3.22 -7.54 -17.39
C ASP A 175 -4.68 -8.01 -17.21
N GLU A 176 -5.42 -8.23 -18.31
CA GLU A 176 -6.83 -8.64 -18.24
C GLU A 176 -7.00 -9.97 -17.51
N LYS A 177 -6.12 -10.95 -17.75
CA LYS A 177 -6.20 -12.28 -17.14
C LYS A 177 -5.97 -12.20 -15.63
N THR A 178 -4.95 -11.46 -15.21
CA THR A 178 -4.65 -11.21 -13.80
C THR A 178 -5.78 -10.46 -13.11
N THR A 179 -6.37 -9.47 -13.79
CA THR A 179 -7.55 -8.74 -13.29
C THR A 179 -8.73 -9.69 -13.06
N GLN A 180 -9.01 -10.60 -14.01
CA GLN A 180 -10.10 -11.57 -13.86
C GLN A 180 -9.84 -12.56 -12.73
N ASN A 181 -8.61 -13.06 -12.60
CA ASN A 181 -8.23 -13.95 -11.52
C ASN A 181 -8.43 -13.28 -10.16
N LEU A 182 -7.95 -12.04 -10.00
CA LEU A 182 -8.09 -11.27 -8.76
C LEU A 182 -9.57 -11.08 -8.37
N ILE A 183 -10.42 -10.68 -9.33
CA ILE A 183 -11.85 -10.50 -9.09
C ILE A 183 -12.50 -11.83 -8.67
N SER A 184 -12.17 -12.93 -9.33
CA SER A 184 -12.72 -14.26 -9.01
C SER A 184 -12.33 -14.75 -7.61
N SER A 185 -11.18 -14.33 -7.10
CA SER A 185 -10.69 -14.64 -5.74
C SER A 185 -11.36 -13.81 -4.63
N CYS A 186 -12.17 -12.79 -4.97
CA CYS A 186 -12.78 -11.87 -4.01
C CYS A 186 -14.32 -11.84 -4.11
N PRO A 187 -15.04 -12.96 -3.92
CA PRO A 187 -16.47 -13.07 -4.26
C PRO A 187 -17.42 -12.21 -3.42
N PHE A 188 -16.94 -11.65 -2.30
CA PHE A 188 -17.75 -10.88 -1.36
C PHE A 188 -17.45 -9.37 -1.39
N VAL A 189 -16.75 -8.89 -2.43
CA VAL A 189 -16.49 -7.45 -2.62
C VAL A 189 -17.81 -6.69 -2.76
N GLU A 190 -17.95 -5.64 -1.96
CA GLU A 190 -19.06 -4.71 -1.93
C GLU A 190 -18.73 -3.41 -2.68
N ASP A 191 -17.47 -2.99 -2.65
CA ASP A 191 -16.99 -1.77 -3.32
C ASP A 191 -15.77 -2.07 -4.20
N LEU A 192 -15.94 -1.92 -5.51
CA LEU A 192 -14.90 -2.10 -6.51
C LEU A 192 -14.61 -0.76 -7.21
N TYR A 193 -13.40 -0.24 -6.96
CA TYR A 193 -12.88 0.94 -7.65
C TYR A 193 -11.72 0.55 -8.55
N ARG A 194 -11.79 0.96 -9.83
CA ARG A 194 -10.67 0.83 -10.76
C ARG A 194 -10.45 2.14 -11.50
N SER A 195 -9.21 2.63 -11.48
CA SER A 195 -8.76 3.76 -12.30
C SER A 195 -7.53 3.36 -13.10
N PHE A 196 -7.51 3.67 -14.39
CA PHE A 196 -6.40 3.36 -15.30
C PHE A 196 -6.14 4.52 -16.26
N ASN A 197 -4.92 4.59 -16.78
CA ASN A 197 -4.53 5.57 -17.81
C ASN A 197 -4.97 5.08 -19.20
N GLU A 198 -5.16 6.00 -20.16
CA GLU A 198 -5.66 5.71 -21.51
C GLU A 198 -4.92 4.54 -22.21
N GLY A 199 -3.60 4.42 -22.00
CA GLY A 199 -2.77 3.34 -22.55
C GLY A 199 -2.89 1.97 -21.88
N ASN A 200 -3.60 1.86 -20.75
CA ASN A 200 -3.85 0.61 -20.02
C ASN A 200 -5.34 0.23 -20.04
N SER A 201 -6.04 0.62 -21.11
CA SER A 201 -7.46 0.33 -21.30
C SER A 201 -7.69 -1.16 -21.51
N GLN A 202 -8.25 -1.82 -20.50
CA GLN A 202 -8.63 -3.24 -20.55
C GLN A 202 -10.09 -3.40 -20.23
N SER A 203 -10.76 -4.32 -20.93
CA SER A 203 -12.14 -4.67 -20.60
C SER A 203 -12.22 -5.27 -19.21
N LEU A 204 -12.84 -4.54 -18.28
CA LEU A 204 -13.14 -5.04 -16.95
C LEU A 204 -14.41 -5.86 -17.01
N LYS A 205 -14.29 -7.18 -16.96
CA LYS A 205 -15.43 -8.08 -16.81
C LYS A 205 -15.67 -8.34 -15.33
N VAL A 206 -16.90 -8.13 -14.88
CA VAL A 206 -17.29 -8.32 -13.48
C VAL A 206 -18.40 -9.36 -13.44
N TYR A 207 -18.07 -10.57 -13.01
CA TYR A 207 -19.02 -11.66 -12.82
C TYR A 207 -18.78 -12.29 -11.45
N GLY A 208 -19.80 -12.90 -10.85
CA GLY A 208 -19.65 -13.64 -9.59
C GLY A 208 -19.54 -12.79 -8.31
N LEU A 209 -19.48 -11.46 -8.42
CA LEU A 209 -19.51 -10.55 -7.26
C LEU A 209 -20.95 -10.35 -6.77
N VAL A 210 -21.47 -11.33 -6.03
CA VAL A 210 -22.88 -11.35 -5.58
C VAL A 210 -23.23 -10.26 -4.56
N LYS A 211 -22.23 -9.62 -3.94
CA LYS A 211 -22.40 -8.56 -2.95
C LYS A 211 -22.04 -7.17 -3.45
N LEU A 212 -21.71 -7.01 -4.73
CA LEU A 212 -21.25 -5.73 -5.25
C LEU A 212 -22.35 -4.66 -5.15
N VAL A 213 -22.06 -3.59 -4.41
CA VAL A 213 -22.93 -2.43 -4.23
C VAL A 213 -22.45 -1.28 -5.11
N ASN A 214 -21.14 -1.02 -5.09
CA ASN A 214 -20.53 0.09 -5.80
C ASN A 214 -19.51 -0.43 -6.82
N LEU A 215 -19.67 -0.01 -8.07
CA LEU A 215 -18.70 -0.20 -9.13
C LEU A 215 -18.33 1.15 -9.71
N THR A 216 -17.08 1.56 -9.53
CA THR A 216 -16.54 2.78 -10.13
C THR A 216 -15.38 2.43 -11.03
N VAL A 217 -15.50 2.80 -12.31
CA VAL A 217 -14.45 2.62 -13.30
C VAL A 217 -14.14 3.97 -13.93
N ASN A 218 -12.93 4.45 -13.70
CA ASN A 218 -12.48 5.75 -14.20
C ASN A 218 -11.33 5.57 -15.19
N MET A 219 -11.47 6.17 -16.37
CA MET A 219 -10.34 6.39 -17.26
C MET A 219 -9.76 7.76 -16.94
N ARG A 220 -8.47 7.82 -16.62
CA ARG A 220 -7.76 9.08 -16.52
C ARG A 220 -7.15 9.41 -17.88
N SER A 221 -7.62 10.51 -18.46
CA SER A 221 -6.88 11.17 -19.52
C SER A 221 -5.56 11.68 -18.95
N ASP A 222 -4.47 11.50 -19.69
CA ASP A 222 -3.15 12.04 -19.36
C ASP A 222 -3.12 13.58 -19.51
N SER A 223 -4.14 14.30 -19.02
CA SER A 223 -4.25 15.76 -19.10
C SER A 223 -3.53 16.49 -17.97
N HIS A 224 -2.59 15.84 -17.28
CA HIS A 224 -1.66 16.48 -16.34
C HIS A 224 -0.19 16.07 -16.59
N LEU A 225 0.14 15.79 -17.85
CA LEU A 225 1.49 15.89 -18.41
C LEU A 225 1.64 17.21 -19.17
N MET A 226 1.33 18.32 -18.49
CA MET A 226 1.75 19.67 -18.89
C MET A 226 2.44 20.32 -17.71
#